data_AF-A0AAD8YCA5-F1
#
_entry.id   AF-A0AAD8YCA5-F1
#
_cell.length_a   1.000
_cell.length_b   1.000
_cell.length_c   1.000
_cell.angle_alpha   90.00
_cell.angle_beta   90.00
_cell.angle_gamma   90.00
#
_symmetry.space_group_name_H-M   'P 1'
#
loop_
_entity.id
_entity.type
_entity.pdbx_description
1 polymer ?
#
loop_
_entity_poly.entity_id
_entity_poly.type
_entity_poly.pdbx_seq_one_letter_code
_entity_poly.pdbx_strand_id
1 'polypeptide(L)'
;MIMNFRTALLIVASMASADAFAPSSSSSFIPRNTLSTQATPAHSTTALSMNLFDRFSRVAKSNLNNVLKTLEDPEKIMNQAVEDMQGDLVKVRQSYAEITATQRRLLKQKEQADALADDWYKRAQLALSKGEEALAKEALTRRQQQVDTAEGLQQQIEMQAQAVDKLYEGMQALEAKILESKAKKEQMIARARTAQSTQKVNDMLGGSRGRHLWMHSVEWKRRWRHSRQLPK
;
A
#
# COMPACT_ATOMS: atom_id res chain seq x y z
N MET A 1 26.87 10.36 -0.25
CA MET A 1 26.54 9.81 -1.58
C MET A 1 25.37 8.84 -1.38
N ILE A 2 24.15 9.36 -1.49
CA ILE A 2 22.91 8.64 -1.10
C ILE A 2 22.44 7.88 -2.34
N MET A 3 22.64 6.57 -2.35
CA MET A 3 22.28 5.71 -3.47
C MET A 3 20.80 5.32 -3.34
N ASN A 4 20.01 5.70 -4.32
CA ASN A 4 18.55 5.58 -4.33
C ASN A 4 18.08 4.12 -4.42
N PHE A 5 17.08 3.77 -3.61
CA PHE A 5 16.36 2.48 -3.56
C PHE A 5 15.81 1.95 -4.89
N ARG A 6 15.83 2.75 -5.97
CA ARG A 6 15.44 2.33 -7.33
C ARG A 6 16.45 1.41 -8.00
N THR A 7 17.72 1.43 -7.57
CA THR A 7 18.78 0.63 -8.21
C THR A 7 18.75 -0.84 -7.76
N ALA A 8 18.24 -1.12 -6.55
CA ALA A 8 18.20 -2.49 -6.01
C ALA A 8 17.09 -3.36 -6.65
N LEU A 9 16.00 -2.75 -7.12
CA LEU A 9 14.86 -3.49 -7.68
C LEU A 9 15.04 -3.83 -9.18
N LEU A 10 15.97 -3.17 -9.88
CA LEU A 10 16.19 -3.36 -11.32
C LEU A 10 17.20 -4.46 -11.66
N ILE A 11 18.00 -4.92 -10.70
CA ILE A 11 19.05 -5.93 -10.95
C ILE A 11 18.51 -7.38 -10.91
N VAL A 12 17.37 -7.63 -10.27
CA VAL A 12 16.84 -9.00 -10.11
C VAL A 12 15.99 -9.47 -11.31
N ALA A 13 15.63 -8.57 -12.25
CA ALA A 13 14.74 -8.90 -13.37
C ALA A 13 15.43 -9.22 -14.71
N SER A 14 16.77 -9.24 -14.79
CA SER A 14 17.50 -9.35 -16.07
C SER A 14 18.37 -10.60 -16.25
N MET A 15 18.04 -11.73 -15.62
CA MET A 15 18.78 -12.98 -15.84
C MET A 15 17.84 -14.20 -15.96
N ALA A 16 16.98 -14.17 -16.96
CA ALA A 16 16.29 -15.37 -17.42
C ALA A 16 16.14 -15.30 -18.95
N SER A 17 17.18 -15.74 -19.66
CA SER A 17 17.09 -16.32 -21.01
C SER A 17 18.44 -16.93 -21.37
N ALA A 18 18.50 -18.26 -21.35
CA ALA A 18 19.59 -19.04 -21.90
C ALA A 18 19.27 -19.44 -23.35
N ASP A 19 20.29 -19.34 -24.19
CA ASP A 19 20.62 -20.03 -25.44
C ASP A 19 19.52 -20.52 -26.42
N ALA A 20 19.59 -19.98 -27.65
CA ALA A 20 19.28 -20.72 -28.88
C ALA A 20 20.15 -20.22 -30.06
N PHE A 21 21.00 -21.11 -30.55
CA PHE A 21 21.83 -21.06 -31.75
C PHE A 21 20.96 -21.38 -33.01
N ALA A 22 20.98 -20.60 -34.10
CA ALA A 22 21.57 -20.86 -35.45
C ALA A 22 20.95 -19.90 -36.54
N PRO A 23 21.38 -19.87 -37.83
CA PRO A 23 21.79 -18.62 -38.51
C PRO A 23 20.99 -18.16 -39.75
N SER A 24 21.25 -16.90 -40.13
CA SER A 24 21.12 -16.19 -41.43
C SER A 24 20.06 -16.59 -42.46
N SER A 25 19.15 -15.65 -42.75
CA SER A 25 18.83 -15.25 -44.13
C SER A 25 18.18 -13.86 -44.16
N SER A 26 18.58 -13.10 -45.17
CA SER A 26 18.17 -11.75 -45.52
C SER A 26 16.67 -11.62 -45.84
N SER A 27 15.99 -10.66 -45.23
CA SER A 27 14.84 -10.01 -45.87
C SER A 27 14.58 -8.64 -45.24
N SER A 28 14.84 -7.60 -46.02
CA SER A 28 14.46 -6.22 -45.76
C SER A 28 12.94 -6.07 -45.89
N PHE A 29 12.26 -5.76 -44.78
CA PHE A 29 10.87 -5.35 -44.81
C PHE A 29 10.62 -4.20 -43.83
N ILE A 30 10.25 -3.04 -44.37
CA ILE A 30 9.80 -1.86 -43.61
C ILE A 30 8.27 -1.85 -43.62
N PRO A 31 7.63 -1.67 -42.45
CA PRO A 31 6.42 -0.84 -42.37
C PRO A 31 6.57 0.21 -41.26
N ARG A 32 6.53 1.50 -41.59
CA ARG A 32 5.34 2.41 -41.60
C ARG A 32 4.74 2.63 -40.20
N ASN A 33 5.02 3.82 -39.67
CA ASN A 33 4.43 4.51 -38.52
C ASN A 33 3.04 4.02 -38.10
N THR A 34 2.94 3.54 -36.86
CA THR A 34 1.73 3.63 -36.03
C THR A 34 2.11 3.92 -34.57
N LEU A 35 1.57 5.04 -34.08
CA LEU A 35 1.34 5.43 -32.69
C LEU A 35 2.51 5.33 -31.68
N SER A 36 2.94 6.52 -31.25
CA SER A 36 3.56 6.73 -29.94
C SER A 36 2.61 6.26 -28.82
N THR A 37 2.75 5.02 -28.37
CA THR A 37 2.21 4.61 -27.07
C THR A 37 3.10 5.25 -26.01
N GLN A 38 2.62 6.33 -25.42
CA GLN A 38 3.19 6.92 -24.21
C GLN A 38 3.40 5.80 -23.18
N ALA A 39 4.64 5.62 -22.75
CA ALA A 39 4.95 4.86 -21.56
C ALA A 39 4.20 5.49 -20.39
N THR A 40 3.23 4.77 -19.85
CA THR A 40 2.59 5.13 -18.59
C THR A 40 3.66 5.14 -17.51
N PRO A 41 3.77 6.21 -16.70
CA PRO A 41 4.67 6.19 -15.56
C PRO A 41 4.17 5.12 -14.59
N ALA A 42 4.98 4.08 -14.38
CA ALA A 42 4.78 3.13 -13.29
C ALA A 42 4.59 3.90 -11.98
N HIS A 43 3.36 3.89 -11.47
CA HIS A 43 3.02 4.51 -10.20
C HIS A 43 3.86 3.86 -9.11
N SER A 44 4.74 4.66 -8.53
CA SER A 44 5.54 4.34 -7.37
C SER A 44 4.59 4.08 -6.19
N THR A 45 4.29 2.80 -5.93
CA THR A 45 3.34 2.34 -4.92
C THR A 45 3.77 2.72 -3.50
N THR A 46 5.05 3.03 -3.30
CA THR A 46 5.61 3.52 -2.03
C THR A 46 5.26 4.98 -1.71
N ALA A 47 4.83 5.78 -2.68
CA ALA A 47 4.45 7.18 -2.49
C ALA A 47 2.98 7.39 -2.10
N LEU A 48 2.15 6.33 -2.18
CA LEU A 48 0.72 6.40 -1.89
C LEU A 48 0.44 6.49 -0.38
N SER A 49 1.23 5.79 0.45
CA SER A 49 1.06 5.77 1.90
C SER A 49 1.31 7.13 2.58
N MET A 50 2.29 7.91 2.09
CA MET A 50 2.54 9.26 2.62
C MET A 50 1.43 10.25 2.25
N ASN A 51 0.88 10.16 1.04
CA ASN A 51 -0.12 11.12 0.54
C ASN A 51 -1.51 10.94 1.20
N LEU A 52 -1.92 9.70 1.48
CA LEU A 52 -3.19 9.40 2.17
C LEU A 52 -3.15 9.82 3.65
N PHE A 53 -2.03 9.58 4.33
CA PHE A 53 -1.83 10.02 5.71
C PHE A 53 -1.81 11.55 5.84
N ASP A 54 -1.16 12.25 4.89
CA ASP A 54 -1.17 13.70 4.83
C ASP A 54 -2.58 14.28 4.60
N ARG A 55 -3.42 13.60 3.81
CA ARG A 55 -4.84 13.99 3.61
C ARG A 55 -5.63 13.82 4.89
N PHE A 56 -5.53 12.66 5.55
CA PHE A 56 -6.20 12.42 6.82
C PHE A 56 -5.74 13.41 7.92
N SER A 57 -4.42 13.62 8.03
CA SER A 57 -3.81 14.57 8.97
C SER A 57 -4.24 16.01 8.69
N ARG A 58 -4.34 16.42 7.42
CA ARG A 58 -4.84 17.74 7.00
C ARG A 58 -6.30 17.96 7.38
N VAL A 59 -7.14 16.95 7.21
CA VAL A 59 -8.57 17.05 7.59
C VAL A 59 -8.73 17.02 9.11
N ALA A 60 -7.97 16.19 9.83
CA ALA A 60 -7.99 16.14 11.29
C ALA A 60 -7.42 17.43 11.93
N LYS A 61 -6.44 18.08 11.30
CA LYS A 61 -5.85 19.36 11.74
C LYS A 61 -6.63 20.60 11.26
N SER A 62 -7.57 20.44 10.32
CA SER A 62 -8.43 21.52 9.86
C SER A 62 -9.45 21.87 10.95
N ASN A 63 -9.05 22.75 11.86
CA ASN A 63 -9.90 23.34 12.88
C ASN A 63 -10.99 24.20 12.22
N LEU A 64 -12.19 23.61 12.16
CA LEU A 64 -13.52 24.14 12.48
C LEU A 64 -14.05 25.48 11.92
N ASN A 65 -13.26 26.40 11.35
CA ASN A 65 -13.79 27.74 11.03
C ASN A 65 -14.15 27.95 9.56
N ASN A 66 -13.49 27.28 8.61
CA ASN A 66 -13.73 27.48 7.16
C ASN A 66 -14.41 26.29 6.47
N VAL A 67 -14.75 25.23 7.22
CA VAL A 67 -15.29 23.99 6.67
C VAL A 67 -16.82 24.03 6.46
N LEU A 68 -17.50 25.08 6.92
CA LEU A 68 -18.96 25.10 6.90
C LEU A 68 -19.58 25.43 5.53
N LYS A 69 -18.81 25.90 4.54
CA LYS A 69 -19.36 26.38 3.26
C LYS A 69 -18.79 25.75 1.99
N THR A 70 -17.80 24.84 2.09
CA THR A 70 -17.15 24.26 0.90
C THR A 70 -16.88 22.76 1.01
N LEU A 71 -17.40 22.06 2.04
CA LEU A 71 -17.19 20.63 2.21
C LEU A 71 -18.48 19.86 2.04
N GLU A 72 -18.59 19.16 0.90
CA GLU A 72 -19.39 17.95 0.80
C GLU A 72 -18.91 16.97 1.89
N ASP A 73 -19.65 16.85 2.97
CA ASP A 73 -19.59 15.86 4.06
C ASP A 73 -18.20 15.32 4.49
N PRO A 74 -17.63 15.79 5.64
CA PRO A 74 -16.40 15.23 6.20
C PRO A 74 -16.48 13.73 6.51
N GLU A 75 -17.70 13.21 6.72
CA GLU A 75 -17.96 11.78 6.87
C GLU A 75 -17.59 10.99 5.60
N LYS A 76 -17.91 11.51 4.41
CA LYS A 76 -17.65 10.85 3.12
C LYS A 76 -16.15 10.73 2.83
N ILE A 77 -15.39 11.78 3.10
CA ILE A 77 -13.92 11.80 2.91
C ILE A 77 -13.24 10.79 3.85
N MET A 78 -13.71 10.69 5.10
CA MET A 78 -13.16 9.74 6.08
C MET A 78 -13.51 8.29 5.72
N ASN A 79 -14.71 8.05 5.20
CA ASN A 79 -15.11 6.74 4.68
C ASN A 79 -14.18 6.31 3.54
N GLN A 80 -14.00 7.19 2.55
CA GLN A 80 -13.12 6.91 1.41
C GLN A 80 -11.68 6.64 1.86
N ALA A 81 -11.13 7.43 2.79
CA ALA A 81 -9.77 7.21 3.28
C ALA A 81 -9.60 5.83 3.95
N VAL A 82 -10.59 5.38 4.73
CA VAL A 82 -10.57 4.05 5.35
C VAL A 82 -10.68 2.94 4.30
N GLU A 83 -11.56 3.11 3.31
CA GLU A 83 -11.72 2.15 2.19
C GLU A 83 -10.44 2.03 1.36
N ASP A 84 -9.80 3.15 1.03
CA ASP A 84 -8.53 3.19 0.29
C ASP A 84 -7.43 2.45 1.06
N MET A 85 -7.28 2.69 2.37
CA MET A 85 -6.31 1.98 3.21
C MET A 85 -6.60 0.47 3.28
N GLN A 86 -7.87 0.08 3.35
CA GLN A 86 -8.25 -1.33 3.30
C GLN A 86 -7.90 -1.97 1.95
N GLY A 87 -8.12 -1.27 0.84
CA GLY A 87 -7.72 -1.71 -0.49
C GLY A 87 -6.21 -1.87 -0.62
N ASP A 88 -5.44 -0.92 -0.07
CA ASP A 88 -3.98 -1.00 -0.06
C ASP A 88 -3.46 -2.13 0.82
N LEU A 89 -4.10 -2.41 1.96
CA LEU A 89 -3.76 -3.57 2.79
C LEU A 89 -3.91 -4.89 2.03
N VAL A 90 -4.97 -5.04 1.22
CA VAL A 90 -5.16 -6.23 0.39
C VAL A 90 -4.01 -6.41 -0.60
N LYS A 91 -3.59 -5.32 -1.28
CA LYS A 91 -2.45 -5.36 -2.21
C LYS A 91 -1.14 -5.70 -1.51
N VAL A 92 -0.89 -5.13 -0.33
CA VAL A 92 0.30 -5.43 0.47
C VAL A 92 0.32 -6.91 0.88
N ARG A 93 -0.82 -7.46 1.32
CA ARG A 93 -0.94 -8.89 1.65
C ARG A 93 -0.69 -9.81 0.45
N GLN A 94 -1.19 -9.44 -0.73
CA GLN A 94 -0.93 -10.18 -1.97
C GLN A 94 0.56 -10.18 -2.32
N SER A 95 1.20 -9.00 -2.31
CA SER A 95 2.63 -8.87 -2.58
C SER A 95 3.48 -9.64 -1.55
N TYR A 96 3.12 -9.57 -0.27
CA TYR A 96 3.77 -10.35 0.78
C TYR A 96 3.66 -11.86 0.53
N ALA A 97 2.48 -12.34 0.12
CA ALA A 97 2.28 -13.75 -0.21
C ALA A 97 3.12 -14.20 -1.41
N GLU A 98 3.19 -13.38 -2.47
CA GLU A 98 4.00 -13.65 -3.67
C GLU A 98 5.49 -13.73 -3.36
N ILE A 99 6.01 -12.80 -2.56
CA ILE A 99 7.42 -12.77 -2.18
C ILE A 99 7.73 -13.95 -1.26
N THR A 100 6.85 -14.24 -0.29
CA THR A 100 6.99 -15.43 0.59
C THR A 100 6.97 -16.72 -0.23
N ALA A 101 6.12 -16.83 -1.25
CA ALA A 101 6.09 -17.99 -2.14
C ALA A 101 7.39 -18.13 -2.93
N THR A 102 7.95 -17.02 -3.39
CA THR A 102 9.25 -16.97 -4.08
C THR A 102 10.38 -17.43 -3.17
N GLN A 103 10.43 -16.93 -1.94
CA GLN A 103 11.41 -17.36 -0.93
C GLN A 103 11.31 -18.86 -0.64
N ARG A 104 10.09 -19.40 -0.50
CA ARG A 104 9.87 -20.85 -0.32
C ARG A 104 10.36 -21.67 -1.52
N ARG A 105 10.17 -21.16 -2.73
CA ARG A 105 10.68 -21.82 -3.95
C ARG A 105 12.20 -21.87 -3.96
N LEU A 106 12.88 -20.79 -3.57
CA LEU A 106 14.34 -20.76 -3.45
C LEU A 106 14.84 -21.73 -2.39
N LEU A 107 14.20 -21.77 -1.22
CA LEU A 107 14.53 -22.73 -0.16
C LEU A 107 14.44 -24.17 -0.67
N LYS A 108 13.36 -24.52 -1.37
CA LYS A 108 13.20 -25.86 -1.96
C LYS A 108 14.26 -26.17 -3.02
N GLN A 109 14.64 -25.19 -3.84
CA GLN A 109 15.72 -25.37 -4.82
C GLN A 109 17.07 -25.60 -4.13
N LYS A 110 17.33 -24.89 -3.03
CA LYS A 110 18.53 -25.10 -2.22
C LYS A 110 18.55 -26.50 -1.62
N GLU A 111 17.46 -26.94 -0.98
CA GLU A 111 17.34 -28.29 -0.43
C GLU A 111 17.58 -29.38 -1.50
N GLN A 112 17.11 -29.16 -2.73
CA GLN A 112 17.37 -30.07 -3.85
C GLN A 112 18.85 -30.09 -4.24
N ALA A 113 19.51 -28.93 -4.31
CA ALA A 113 20.94 -28.85 -4.60
C ALA A 113 21.78 -29.54 -3.50
N ASP A 114 21.43 -29.31 -2.23
CA ASP A 114 22.07 -29.95 -1.08
C ASP A 114 21.92 -31.49 -1.14
N ALA A 115 20.71 -31.99 -1.43
CA ALA A 115 20.47 -33.42 -1.57
C ALA A 115 21.26 -34.05 -2.73
N LEU A 116 21.37 -33.34 -3.87
CA LEU A 116 22.18 -33.78 -5.00
C LEU A 116 23.68 -33.79 -4.64
N ALA A 117 24.15 -32.80 -3.89
CA ALA A 117 25.54 -32.75 -3.41
C ALA A 117 25.86 -33.96 -2.52
N ASP A 118 24.95 -34.33 -1.62
CA ASP A 118 25.08 -35.51 -0.76
C ASP A 118 25.08 -36.81 -1.56
N ASP A 119 24.25 -36.92 -2.59
CA ASP A 119 24.24 -38.10 -3.44
C ASP A 119 25.52 -38.23 -4.28
N TRP A 120 26.07 -37.13 -4.79
CA TRP A 120 27.39 -37.12 -5.43
C TRP A 120 28.49 -37.51 -4.45
N TYR A 121 28.40 -37.09 -3.19
CA TYR A 121 29.33 -37.47 -2.14
C TYR A 121 29.29 -38.98 -1.87
N LYS A 122 28.11 -39.59 -1.72
CA LYS A 122 27.95 -41.04 -1.56
C LYS A 122 28.51 -41.81 -2.76
N ARG A 123 28.30 -41.32 -3.98
CA ARG A 123 28.87 -41.91 -5.21
C ARG A 123 30.39 -41.86 -5.21
N ALA A 124 30.98 -40.74 -4.78
CA ALA A 124 32.43 -40.62 -4.65
C ALA A 124 32.99 -41.62 -3.64
N GLN A 125 32.34 -41.79 -2.48
CA GLN A 125 32.73 -42.79 -1.48
C GLN A 125 32.66 -44.21 -2.03
N LEU A 126 31.61 -44.54 -2.78
CA LEU A 126 31.47 -45.86 -3.41
C LEU A 126 32.57 -46.10 -4.45
N ALA A 127 32.88 -45.12 -5.30
CA ALA A 127 33.96 -45.22 -6.28
C ALA A 127 35.32 -45.43 -5.61
N LEU A 128 35.61 -44.70 -4.52
CA LEU A 128 36.82 -44.89 -3.72
C LEU A 128 36.90 -46.30 -3.13
N SER A 129 35.79 -46.83 -2.61
CA SER A 129 35.76 -48.20 -2.05
C SER A 129 36.07 -49.29 -3.09
N LYS A 130 35.86 -48.99 -4.38
CA LYS A 130 36.15 -49.87 -5.52
C LYS A 130 37.52 -49.61 -6.16
N GLY A 131 38.30 -48.64 -5.64
CA GLY A 131 39.59 -48.24 -6.21
C GLY A 131 39.49 -47.39 -7.48
N GLU A 132 38.29 -46.89 -7.82
CA GLU A 132 38.04 -46.09 -9.02
C GLU A 132 38.29 -44.59 -8.76
N GLU A 133 39.55 -44.21 -8.55
CA GLU A 133 39.91 -42.84 -8.15
C GLU A 133 39.48 -41.76 -9.15
N ALA A 134 39.52 -42.04 -10.45
CA ALA A 134 39.11 -41.08 -11.48
C ALA A 134 37.62 -40.72 -11.37
N LEU A 135 36.77 -41.73 -11.15
CA LEU A 135 35.32 -41.56 -10.98
C LEU A 135 35.01 -40.86 -9.66
N ALA A 136 35.75 -41.15 -8.59
CA ALA A 136 35.61 -40.46 -7.32
C ALA A 136 35.91 -38.96 -7.45
N LYS A 137 36.99 -38.60 -8.16
CA LYS A 137 37.34 -37.19 -8.42
C LYS A 137 36.26 -36.49 -9.23
N GLU A 138 35.75 -37.12 -10.29
CA GLU A 138 34.65 -36.53 -11.07
C GLU A 138 33.40 -36.30 -10.21
N ALA A 139 33.01 -37.30 -9.40
CA ALA A 139 31.86 -37.17 -8.50
C ALA A 139 32.05 -36.04 -7.47
N LEU A 140 33.26 -35.85 -6.94
CA LEU A 140 33.57 -34.72 -6.05
C LEU A 140 33.50 -33.37 -6.76
N THR A 141 33.92 -33.29 -8.02
CA THR A 141 33.76 -32.07 -8.83
C THR A 141 32.28 -31.73 -9.02
N ARG A 142 31.43 -32.73 -9.32
CA ARG A 142 29.97 -32.52 -9.43
C ARG A 142 29.34 -32.11 -8.11
N ARG A 143 29.78 -32.70 -7.00
CA ARG A 143 29.37 -32.27 -5.65
C ARG A 143 29.70 -30.80 -5.44
N GLN A 144 30.92 -30.38 -5.73
CA GLN A 144 31.33 -28.98 -5.54
C GLN A 144 30.42 -28.03 -6.32
N GLN A 145 30.10 -28.33 -7.58
CA GLN A 145 29.17 -27.53 -8.37
C GLN A 145 27.78 -27.38 -7.72
N GLN A 146 27.28 -28.43 -7.07
CA GLN A 146 26.00 -28.37 -6.35
C GLN A 146 26.12 -27.56 -5.05
N VAL A 147 27.23 -27.67 -4.33
CA VAL A 147 27.52 -26.86 -3.14
C VAL A 147 27.57 -25.37 -3.51
N ASP A 148 28.31 -25.02 -4.56
CA ASP A 148 28.40 -23.63 -5.04
C ASP A 148 27.02 -23.09 -5.44
N THR A 149 26.17 -23.95 -6.04
CA THR A 149 24.79 -23.60 -6.39
C THR A 149 23.94 -23.35 -5.13
N ALA A 150 24.04 -24.22 -4.13
CA ALA A 150 23.31 -24.08 -2.87
C ALA A 150 23.75 -22.83 -2.09
N GLU A 151 25.04 -22.52 -2.08
CA GLU A 151 25.58 -21.29 -1.50
C GLU A 151 25.04 -20.04 -2.22
N GLY A 152 25.02 -20.04 -3.55
CA GLY A 152 24.42 -18.96 -4.34
C GLY A 152 22.93 -18.75 -4.05
N LEU A 153 22.17 -19.84 -3.90
CA LEU A 153 20.76 -19.79 -3.50
C LEU A 153 20.58 -19.29 -2.07
N GLN A 154 21.46 -19.70 -1.14
CA GLN A 154 21.45 -19.23 0.24
C GLN A 154 21.63 -17.72 0.33
N GLN A 155 22.60 -17.16 -0.42
CA GLN A 155 22.80 -15.71 -0.47
C GLN A 155 21.56 -14.97 -1.01
N GLN A 156 20.89 -15.53 -2.03
CA GLN A 156 19.65 -14.94 -2.55
C GLN A 156 18.52 -14.97 -1.51
N ILE A 157 18.39 -16.06 -0.75
CA ILE A 157 17.41 -16.19 0.33
C ILE A 157 17.67 -15.15 1.43
N GLU A 158 18.92 -14.97 1.84
CA GLU A 158 19.31 -13.99 2.87
C GLU A 158 19.03 -12.55 2.45
N MET A 159 19.33 -12.21 1.19
CA MET A 159 18.99 -10.90 0.64
C MET A 159 17.48 -10.64 0.63
N GLN A 160 16.66 -11.66 0.34
CA GLN A 160 15.20 -11.53 0.34
C GLN A 160 14.61 -11.50 1.76
N ALA A 161 15.20 -12.20 2.73
CA ALA A 161 14.68 -12.28 4.09
C ALA A 161 14.47 -10.90 4.72
N GLN A 162 15.46 -10.01 4.61
CA GLN A 162 15.35 -8.64 5.12
C GLN A 162 14.22 -7.82 4.46
N ALA A 163 13.94 -8.09 3.18
CA ALA A 163 12.86 -7.40 2.47
C ALA A 163 11.48 -7.93 2.90
N VAL A 164 11.36 -9.24 3.11
CA VAL A 164 10.15 -9.90 3.63
C VAL A 164 9.81 -9.40 5.03
N ASP A 165 10.81 -9.32 5.91
CA ASP A 165 10.61 -8.85 7.29
C ASP A 165 10.10 -7.39 7.31
N LYS A 166 10.72 -6.50 6.53
CA LYS A 166 10.27 -5.10 6.41
C LYS A 166 8.87 -4.98 5.84
N LEU A 167 8.50 -5.82 4.87
CA LEU A 167 7.15 -5.85 4.32
C LEU A 167 6.13 -6.34 5.35
N TYR A 168 6.49 -7.33 6.15
CA TYR A 168 5.65 -7.82 7.24
C TYR A 168 5.43 -6.74 8.32
N GLU A 169 6.49 -6.06 8.76
CA GLU A 169 6.40 -4.94 9.70
C GLU A 169 5.53 -3.81 9.14
N GLY A 170 5.74 -3.43 7.87
CA GLY A 170 4.95 -2.40 7.20
C GLY A 170 3.46 -2.78 7.08
N MET A 171 3.16 -4.06 6.80
CA MET A 171 1.81 -4.59 6.77
C MET A 171 1.13 -4.48 8.15
N GLN A 172 1.82 -4.91 9.21
CA GLN A 172 1.31 -4.81 10.59
C GLN A 172 1.06 -3.36 11.00
N ALA A 173 1.98 -2.45 10.65
CA ALA A 173 1.81 -1.02 10.90
C ALA A 173 0.59 -0.45 10.17
N LEU A 174 0.34 -0.86 8.92
CA LEU A 174 -0.83 -0.44 8.15
C LEU A 174 -2.14 -0.98 8.77
N GLU A 175 -2.15 -2.25 9.23
CA GLU A 175 -3.28 -2.85 9.94
C GLU A 175 -3.62 -2.06 11.22
N ALA A 176 -2.62 -1.78 12.06
CA ALA A 176 -2.80 -0.96 13.25
C ALA A 176 -3.31 0.44 12.91
N LYS A 177 -2.81 1.05 11.83
CA LYS A 177 -3.22 2.39 11.41
C LYS A 177 -4.67 2.44 10.92
N ILE A 178 -5.14 1.40 10.25
CA ILE A 178 -6.53 1.26 9.83
C ILE A 178 -7.45 1.23 11.04
N LEU A 179 -7.09 0.48 12.09
CA LEU A 179 -7.85 0.44 13.35
C LEU A 179 -7.91 1.82 14.02
N GLU A 180 -6.78 2.52 14.12
CA GLU A 180 -6.71 3.87 14.68
C GLU A 180 -7.58 4.85 13.87
N SER A 181 -7.55 4.75 12.55
CA SER A 181 -8.29 5.63 11.65
C SER A 181 -9.80 5.39 11.70
N LYS A 182 -10.22 4.14 11.88
CA LYS A 182 -11.62 3.77 12.14
C LYS A 182 -12.14 4.39 13.45
N ALA A 183 -11.38 4.28 14.53
CA ALA A 183 -11.74 4.88 15.81
C ALA A 183 -11.85 6.41 15.71
N LYS A 184 -10.91 7.06 15.02
CA LYS A 184 -10.95 8.50 14.77
C LYS A 184 -12.13 8.92 13.92
N LYS A 185 -12.46 8.16 12.86
CA LYS A 185 -13.65 8.39 12.04
C LYS A 185 -14.91 8.38 12.91
N GLU A 186 -15.11 7.36 13.74
CA GLU A 186 -16.27 7.25 14.62
C GLU A 186 -16.38 8.43 15.60
N GLN A 187 -15.25 8.83 16.19
CA GLN A 187 -15.18 9.99 17.07
C GLN A 187 -15.58 11.30 16.35
N MET A 188 -15.15 11.48 15.09
CA MET A 188 -15.51 12.66 14.30
C MET A 188 -16.98 12.65 13.87
N ILE A 189 -17.52 11.50 13.47
CA ILE A 189 -18.94 11.36 13.14
C ILE A 189 -19.81 11.66 14.37
N ALA A 190 -19.44 11.15 15.55
CA ALA A 190 -20.15 11.45 16.78
C ALA A 190 -20.17 12.96 17.07
N ARG A 191 -19.01 13.63 16.98
CA ARG A 191 -18.90 15.08 17.17
C ARG A 191 -19.70 15.87 16.13
N ALA A 192 -19.64 15.47 14.86
CA ALA A 192 -20.39 16.11 13.79
C ALA A 192 -21.90 15.99 14.02
N ARG A 193 -22.39 14.81 14.42
CA ARG A 193 -23.80 14.59 14.79
C ARG A 193 -24.24 15.45 15.97
N THR A 194 -23.42 15.54 17.02
CA THR A 194 -23.70 16.41 18.17
C THR A 194 -23.77 17.87 17.74
N ALA A 195 -22.81 18.36 16.95
CA ALA A 195 -22.80 19.72 16.44
C ALA A 195 -24.02 20.03 15.57
N GLN A 196 -24.40 19.12 14.67
CA GLN A 196 -25.62 19.24 13.86
C GLN A 196 -26.89 19.26 14.72
N SER A 197 -26.97 18.43 15.76
CA SER A 197 -28.11 18.43 16.69
C SER A 197 -28.21 19.75 17.46
N THR A 198 -27.09 20.24 18.00
CA THR A 198 -27.02 21.55 18.68
C THR A 198 -27.40 22.69 17.75
N GLN A 199 -26.94 22.67 16.49
CA GLN A 199 -27.31 23.67 15.50
C GLN A 199 -28.82 23.65 15.20
N LYS A 200 -29.40 22.47 14.97
CA LYS A 200 -30.85 22.31 14.76
C LYS A 200 -31.66 22.83 15.94
N VAL A 201 -31.25 22.51 17.17
CA VAL A 201 -31.89 23.01 18.40
C VAL A 201 -31.77 24.54 18.49
N ASN A 202 -30.59 25.11 18.20
CA ASN A 202 -30.38 26.55 18.19
C ASN A 202 -31.21 27.25 17.10
N ASP A 203 -31.35 26.67 15.91
CA ASP A 203 -32.16 27.22 14.82
C ASP A 203 -33.65 27.20 15.18
N MET A 204 -34.14 26.11 15.80
CA MET A 204 -35.51 26.02 16.31
C MET A 204 -35.78 27.06 17.42
N LEU A 205 -34.84 27.20 18.37
CA LEU A 205 -34.95 28.16 19.47
C LEU A 205 -34.83 29.61 18.98
N GLY A 206 -33.91 29.89 18.05
CA GLY A 206 -33.73 31.20 17.42
C GLY A 206 -34.94 31.59 16.57
N GLY A 207 -35.52 30.65 15.82
CA GLY A 207 -36.76 30.85 15.07
C GLY A 207 -37.97 31.11 15.98
N SER A 208 -38.05 30.46 17.15
CA SER A 208 -39.13 30.69 18.12
C SER A 208 -38.98 32.02 18.87
N ARG A 209 -37.76 32.39 19.31
CA ARG A 209 -37.49 33.68 19.95
C ARG A 209 -37.67 34.84 18.97
N GLY A 210 -37.20 34.69 17.73
CA GLY A 210 -37.40 35.67 16.67
C GLY A 210 -38.89 35.91 16.40
N ARG A 211 -39.71 34.86 16.30
CA ARG A 211 -41.16 34.98 16.16
C ARG A 211 -41.81 35.66 17.37
N HIS A 212 -41.42 35.31 18.60
CA HIS A 212 -42.01 35.90 19.81
C HIS A 212 -41.63 37.39 19.99
N LEU A 213 -40.36 37.75 19.76
CA LEU A 213 -39.89 39.14 19.75
C LEU A 213 -40.55 39.97 18.64
N TRP A 214 -40.74 39.39 17.46
CA TRP A 214 -41.45 40.05 16.37
C TRP A 214 -42.92 40.30 16.72
N MET A 215 -43.60 39.31 17.32
CA MET A 215 -45.02 39.43 17.72
C MET A 215 -45.24 40.49 18.79
N HIS A 216 -44.38 40.54 19.82
CA HIS A 216 -44.44 41.56 20.88
C HIS A 216 -44.16 42.97 20.34
N SER A 217 -43.24 43.11 19.37
CA SER A 217 -42.95 44.40 18.72
C SER A 217 -44.13 44.87 17.86
N VAL A 218 -44.80 43.97 17.14
CA VAL A 218 -45.99 44.29 16.34
C VAL A 218 -47.16 44.71 17.24
N GLU A 219 -47.38 44.03 18.37
CA GLU A 219 -48.39 44.43 19.35
C GLU A 219 -48.07 45.76 20.03
N TRP A 220 -46.82 45.99 20.40
CA TRP A 220 -46.38 47.28 20.97
C TRP A 220 -46.63 48.41 19.98
N LYS A 221 -46.33 48.21 18.68
CA LYS A 221 -46.58 49.18 17.62
C LYS A 221 -48.08 49.41 17.37
N ARG A 222 -48.91 48.37 17.54
CA ARG A 222 -50.38 48.46 17.46
C ARG A 222 -50.94 49.28 18.64
N ARG A 223 -50.45 49.03 19.85
CA ARG A 223 -50.80 49.74 21.09
C ARG A 223 -50.40 51.22 21.05
N TRP A 224 -49.18 51.51 20.59
CA TRP A 224 -48.70 52.89 20.41
C TRP A 224 -49.56 53.71 19.43
N ARG A 225 -50.14 53.05 18.43
CA ARG A 225 -51.03 53.68 17.46
C ARG A 225 -52.39 54.02 18.08
N HIS A 226 -52.93 53.14 18.92
CA HIS A 226 -54.18 53.38 19.66
C HIS A 226 -54.03 54.49 20.72
N SER A 227 -52.89 54.60 21.40
CA SER A 227 -52.66 55.65 22.42
C SER A 227 -52.57 57.08 21.85
N ARG A 228 -52.49 57.26 20.52
CA ARG A 228 -52.49 58.57 19.85
C ARG A 228 -53.88 59.07 19.43
N GLN A 229 -54.94 58.32 19.72
CA GLN A 229 -56.31 58.62 19.27
C GLN A 229 -57.30 58.93 20.42
N LEU A 230 -56.80 59.40 21.56
CA LEU A 230 -57.66 59.91 22.63
C LEU A 230 -57.95 61.40 22.37
N PRO A 231 -59.22 61.80 22.12
CA PRO A 231 -59.60 63.21 22.12
C PRO A 231 -59.57 63.77 23.56
N LYS A 232 -59.27 65.07 23.65
CA LYS A 232 -59.28 65.85 24.91
C LYS A 232 -60.68 65.96 25.50
#